data_AF-A0A6V7H309-F1
#
_entry.id   AF-A0A6V7H309-F1
#
_cell.length_a   1.000
_cell.length_b   1.000
_cell.length_c   1.000
_cell.angle_alpha   90.00
_cell.angle_beta   90.00
_cell.angle_gamma   90.00
#
_symmetry.space_group_name_H-M   'P 1'
#
loop_
_entity.id
_entity.type
_entity.pdbx_description
1 polymer ?
#
loop_
_entity_poly.entity_id
_entity_poly.type
_entity_poly.pdbx_seq_one_letter_code
_entity_poly.pdbx_strand_id
1 'polypeptide(L)'
;FRVFVRKNTTIMRAEIEEIEIRISEVHESREEFESEVVTEGVDPITGKILAERVMRFIEEWLRSANTILQRLRLKSATTRMHIRKARQQLAQRKELGELLRAVDFEKLKIENQDYAKLLEEKNLYVIDMKRIAGYYHLKLTQHKQKLEDLLRKLNEVKKEIVSKQDQIEELKVEHKIIEVKVKRLNLQLNNLLTFMESHTAPDILEFVATQEEYAALDRTYKLLQRRRNTQRIIYEEYKKQTQVKKKSRINDEVYN
;
A
#
# COMPACT_ATOMS: atom_id res chain seq x y z
N PHE A 1 36.24 48.52 -50.01
CA PHE A 1 36.16 49.73 -50.86
C PHE A 1 35.10 50.74 -50.41
N ARG A 2 33.78 50.44 -50.44
CA ARG A 2 32.71 51.40 -50.07
C ARG A 2 32.83 52.01 -48.65
N VAL A 3 33.26 51.24 -47.66
CA VAL A 3 33.44 51.72 -46.27
C VAL A 3 34.59 52.71 -46.15
N PHE A 4 35.70 52.47 -46.87
CA PHE A 4 36.86 53.35 -46.87
C PHE A 4 36.54 54.70 -47.52
N VAL A 5 35.87 54.68 -48.68
CA VAL A 5 35.44 55.89 -49.38
C VAL A 5 34.49 56.72 -48.50
N ARG A 6 33.48 56.08 -47.89
CA ARG A 6 32.55 56.78 -46.97
C ARG A 6 33.27 57.44 -45.79
N LYS A 7 34.21 56.73 -45.17
CA LYS A 7 35.00 57.27 -44.04
C LYS A 7 35.81 58.50 -44.45
N ASN A 8 36.47 58.44 -45.61
CA ASN A 8 37.25 59.58 -46.10
C ASN A 8 36.35 60.77 -46.47
N THR A 9 35.21 60.53 -47.12
CA THR A 9 34.24 61.61 -47.41
C THR A 9 33.73 62.29 -46.13
N THR A 10 33.47 61.52 -45.07
CA THR A 10 33.03 62.10 -43.78
C THR A 10 34.12 62.90 -43.08
N ILE A 11 35.38 62.47 -43.18
CA ILE A 11 36.52 63.21 -42.60
C ILE A 11 36.69 64.54 -43.32
N MET A 12 36.75 64.52 -44.65
CA MET A 12 36.91 65.73 -45.47
C MET A 12 35.76 66.72 -45.24
N ARG A 13 34.52 66.24 -45.09
CA ARG A 13 33.38 67.09 -44.76
C ARG A 13 33.53 67.75 -43.38
N ALA A 14 33.96 67.01 -42.38
CA ALA A 14 34.18 67.55 -41.03
C ALA A 14 35.31 68.59 -41.01
N GLU A 15 36.37 68.38 -41.81
CA GLU A 15 37.47 69.35 -41.94
C GLU A 15 37.00 70.66 -42.61
N ILE A 16 36.18 70.57 -43.67
CA ILE A 16 35.59 71.75 -44.31
C ILE A 16 34.71 72.53 -43.32
N GLU A 17 33.82 71.83 -42.60
CA GLU A 17 32.94 72.45 -41.60
C GLU A 17 33.74 73.13 -40.47
N GLU A 18 34.85 72.53 -40.03
CA GLU A 18 35.74 73.13 -39.03
C GLU A 18 36.39 74.42 -39.55
N ILE A 19 36.84 74.41 -40.81
CA ILE A 19 37.45 75.60 -41.45
C ILE A 19 36.41 76.71 -41.61
N GLU A 20 35.19 76.38 -42.03
CA GLU A 20 34.09 77.34 -42.16
C GLU A 20 33.75 78.01 -40.83
N ILE A 21 33.63 77.22 -39.75
CA ILE A 21 33.40 77.74 -38.39
C ILE A 21 34.55 78.66 -37.98
N ARG A 22 35.81 78.24 -38.19
CA ARG A 22 36.98 79.04 -37.82
C ARG A 22 37.02 80.37 -38.58
N ILE A 23 36.67 80.38 -39.87
CA ILE A 23 36.61 81.60 -40.67
C ILE A 23 35.53 82.54 -40.09
N SER A 24 34.35 82.02 -39.76
CA SER A 24 33.27 82.82 -39.13
C SER A 24 33.72 83.41 -37.80
N GLU A 25 34.29 82.59 -36.90
CA GLU A 25 34.74 83.04 -35.58
C GLU A 25 35.83 84.13 -35.66
N VAL A 26 36.79 83.97 -36.58
CA VAL A 26 37.85 84.98 -36.81
C VAL A 26 37.26 86.26 -37.39
N HIS A 27 36.29 86.14 -38.29
CA HIS A 27 35.63 87.30 -38.88
C HIS A 27 34.82 88.08 -37.85
N GLU A 28 34.01 87.40 -37.05
CA GLU A 28 33.24 87.97 -35.95
C GLU A 28 34.17 88.66 -34.93
N SER A 29 35.24 87.98 -34.52
CA SER A 29 36.23 88.56 -33.59
C SER A 29 36.93 89.80 -34.16
N ARG A 30 37.14 89.85 -35.49
CA ARG A 30 37.72 91.02 -36.16
C ARG A 30 36.74 92.20 -36.15
N GLU A 31 35.47 91.96 -36.49
CA GLU A 31 34.45 93.00 -36.49
C GLU A 31 34.20 93.56 -35.08
N GLU A 32 34.16 92.68 -34.08
CA GLU A 32 34.05 93.07 -32.67
C GLU A 32 35.24 93.93 -32.23
N PHE A 33 36.48 93.54 -32.61
CA PHE A 33 37.67 94.35 -32.34
C PHE A 33 37.65 95.71 -33.04
N GLU A 34 37.28 95.74 -34.32
CA GLU A 34 37.16 96.99 -35.09
C GLU A 34 36.12 97.92 -34.45
N SER A 35 34.96 97.39 -34.04
CA SER A 35 33.92 98.16 -33.36
C SER A 35 34.41 98.66 -31.99
N GLU A 36 34.73 97.75 -31.06
CA GLU A 36 34.94 98.09 -29.64
C GLU A 36 36.26 98.81 -29.36
N VAL A 37 37.32 98.50 -30.14
CA VAL A 37 38.68 98.99 -29.87
C VAL A 37 39.07 100.11 -30.85
N VAL A 38 38.77 99.96 -32.14
CA VAL A 38 39.22 100.91 -33.17
C VAL A 38 38.25 102.08 -33.33
N THR A 39 36.93 101.84 -33.27
CA THR A 39 35.94 102.94 -33.39
C THR A 39 35.54 103.53 -32.04
N GLU A 40 35.18 102.70 -31.06
CA GLU A 40 34.70 103.15 -29.74
C GLU A 40 35.82 103.34 -28.71
N GLY A 41 36.99 102.74 -28.96
CA GLY A 41 38.13 102.75 -28.03
C GLY A 41 39.07 103.95 -28.17
N VAL A 42 38.79 104.86 -29.10
CA VAL A 42 39.57 106.07 -29.36
C VAL A 42 39.15 107.18 -28.40
N ASP A 43 40.12 107.79 -27.74
CA ASP A 43 39.89 108.97 -26.90
C ASP A 43 39.43 110.16 -27.78
N PRO A 44 38.23 110.74 -27.54
CA PRO A 44 37.70 111.84 -28.34
C PRO A 44 38.60 113.08 -28.40
N ILE A 45 39.50 113.26 -27.42
CA ILE A 45 40.36 114.43 -27.31
C ILE A 45 41.72 114.19 -27.99
N THR A 46 42.34 113.03 -27.76
CA THR A 46 43.69 112.73 -28.27
C THR A 46 43.71 111.96 -29.58
N GLY A 47 42.58 111.40 -30.01
CA GLY A 47 42.46 110.59 -31.22
C GLY A 47 43.26 109.28 -31.16
N LYS A 48 43.76 108.88 -29.98
CA LYS A 48 44.53 107.65 -29.76
C LYS A 48 43.68 106.58 -29.10
N ILE A 49 43.95 105.33 -29.43
CA ILE A 49 43.30 104.18 -28.79
C ILE A 49 43.81 104.04 -27.36
N LEU A 50 42.89 103.92 -26.40
CA LEU A 50 43.22 103.70 -24.99
C LEU A 50 43.74 102.27 -24.78
N ALA A 51 44.90 102.14 -24.15
CA ALA A 51 45.51 100.83 -23.85
C ALA A 51 44.58 99.94 -22.99
N GLU A 52 43.77 100.54 -22.11
CA GLU A 52 42.80 99.81 -21.28
C GLU A 52 41.72 99.10 -22.11
N ARG A 53 41.29 99.71 -23.23
CA ARG A 53 40.27 99.11 -24.12
C ARG A 53 40.82 97.89 -24.83
N VAL A 54 42.05 97.96 -25.34
CA VAL A 54 42.77 96.83 -25.93
C VAL A 54 42.95 95.70 -24.90
N MET A 55 43.37 96.05 -23.69
CA MET A 55 43.61 95.08 -22.62
C MET A 55 42.32 94.36 -22.21
N ARG A 56 41.21 95.11 -22.05
CA ARG A 56 39.90 94.56 -21.70
C ARG A 56 39.37 93.60 -22.77
N PHE A 57 39.50 93.97 -24.05
CA PHE A 57 39.12 93.10 -25.17
C PHE A 57 39.91 91.79 -25.15
N ILE A 58 41.24 91.85 -24.97
CA ILE A 58 42.09 90.66 -24.90
C ILE A 58 41.70 89.78 -23.69
N GLU A 59 41.43 90.37 -22.52
CA GLU A 59 41.01 89.63 -21.34
C GLU A 59 39.67 88.91 -21.54
N GLU A 60 38.69 89.57 -22.14
CA GLU A 60 37.38 88.97 -22.39
C GLU A 60 37.45 87.89 -23.49
N TRP A 61 38.23 88.13 -24.55
CA TRP A 61 38.52 87.12 -25.56
C TRP A 61 39.20 85.88 -24.96
N LEU A 62 40.18 86.05 -24.07
CA LEU A 62 40.82 84.95 -23.36
C LEU A 62 39.85 84.19 -22.43
N ARG A 63 38.93 84.88 -21.76
CA ARG A 63 37.88 84.25 -20.93
C ARG A 63 36.91 83.43 -21.78
N SER A 64 36.45 83.98 -22.91
CA SER A 64 35.59 83.28 -23.85
C SER A 64 36.28 82.03 -24.42
N ALA A 65 37.52 82.18 -24.88
CA ALA A 65 38.35 81.07 -25.36
C ALA A 65 38.54 79.97 -24.30
N ASN A 66 38.81 80.34 -23.04
CA ASN A 66 38.93 79.39 -21.94
C ASN A 66 37.59 78.65 -21.69
N THR A 67 36.46 79.35 -21.74
CA THR A 67 35.12 78.74 -21.58
C THR A 67 34.83 77.71 -22.67
N ILE A 68 35.16 78.03 -23.92
CA ILE A 68 35.05 77.10 -25.05
C ILE A 68 35.99 75.90 -24.86
N LEU A 69 37.24 76.14 -24.43
CA LEU A 69 38.20 75.08 -24.16
C LEU A 69 37.71 74.10 -23.09
N GLN A 70 37.14 74.57 -21.98
CA GLN A 70 36.60 73.69 -20.95
C GLN A 70 35.42 72.86 -21.47
N ARG A 71 34.54 73.47 -22.28
CA ARG A 71 33.42 72.78 -22.93
C ARG A 71 33.89 71.69 -23.88
N LEU A 72 34.90 71.98 -24.71
CA LEU A 72 35.50 71.02 -25.61
C LEU A 72 36.19 69.87 -24.86
N ARG A 73 36.91 70.16 -23.77
CA ARG A 73 37.53 69.15 -22.90
C ARG A 73 36.49 68.18 -22.33
N LEU A 74 35.37 68.70 -21.81
CA LEU A 74 34.28 67.88 -21.28
C LEU A 74 33.66 67.00 -22.37
N LYS A 75 33.30 67.58 -23.52
CA LYS A 75 32.78 66.82 -24.68
C LYS A 75 33.75 65.71 -25.11
N SER A 76 35.04 66.04 -25.19
CA SER A 76 36.10 65.10 -25.55
C SER A 76 36.21 63.93 -24.56
N ALA A 77 36.11 64.19 -23.26
CA ALA A 77 36.11 63.16 -22.22
C ALA A 77 34.88 62.23 -22.32
N THR A 78 33.69 62.80 -22.51
CA THR A 78 32.44 62.05 -22.69
C THR A 78 32.48 61.17 -23.94
N THR A 79 32.93 61.71 -25.09
CA THR A 79 33.07 60.93 -26.32
C THR A 79 34.08 59.79 -26.18
N ARG A 80 35.22 60.02 -25.51
CA ARG A 80 36.18 58.94 -25.20
C ARG A 80 35.55 57.82 -24.36
N MET A 81 34.75 58.17 -23.36
CA MET A 81 34.03 57.19 -22.53
C MET A 81 33.05 56.37 -23.37
N HIS A 82 32.26 56.99 -24.25
CA HIS A 82 31.35 56.28 -25.14
C HIS A 82 32.08 55.34 -26.10
N ILE A 83 33.19 55.77 -26.69
CA ILE A 83 34.03 54.92 -27.54
C ILE A 83 34.54 53.71 -26.76
N ARG A 84 35.02 53.89 -25.52
CA ARG A 84 35.48 52.79 -24.68
C ARG A 84 34.35 51.79 -24.38
N LYS A 85 33.16 52.28 -24.02
CA LYS A 85 31.98 51.44 -23.75
C LYS A 85 31.56 50.65 -25.00
N ALA A 86 31.49 51.29 -26.16
CA ALA A 86 31.15 50.64 -27.42
C ALA A 86 32.18 49.55 -27.80
N ARG A 87 33.48 49.82 -27.61
CA ARG A 87 34.55 48.83 -27.83
C ARG A 87 34.42 47.64 -26.89
N GLN A 88 34.13 47.87 -25.61
CA GLN A 88 33.93 46.79 -24.64
C GLN A 88 32.71 45.92 -24.98
N GLN A 89 31.59 46.54 -25.34
CA GLN A 89 30.40 45.80 -25.79
C GLN A 89 30.69 44.97 -27.04
N LEU A 90 31.45 45.51 -27.98
CA LEU A 90 31.84 44.79 -29.20
C LEU A 90 32.78 43.62 -28.89
N ALA A 91 33.70 43.76 -27.94
CA ALA A 91 34.55 42.66 -27.47
C ALA A 91 33.72 41.56 -26.80
N GLN A 92 32.84 41.91 -25.85
CA GLN A 92 31.93 40.97 -25.19
C GLN A 92 31.04 40.23 -26.20
N ARG A 93 30.49 40.94 -27.19
CA ARG A 93 29.67 40.31 -28.23
C ARG A 93 30.46 39.39 -29.15
N LYS A 94 31.74 39.67 -29.40
CA LYS A 94 32.62 38.76 -30.13
C LYS A 94 32.89 37.50 -29.33
N GLU A 95 33.23 37.62 -28.04
CA GLU A 95 33.43 36.47 -27.15
C GLU A 95 32.16 35.62 -27.02
N LEU A 96 30.99 36.25 -26.86
CA LEU A 96 29.69 35.57 -26.83
C LEU A 96 29.32 34.91 -28.18
N GLY A 97 29.66 35.58 -29.29
CA GLY A 97 29.38 35.09 -30.64
C GLY A 97 30.33 33.99 -31.10
N GLU A 98 31.53 33.92 -30.55
CA GLU A 98 32.53 32.87 -30.80
C GLU A 98 32.18 31.55 -30.06
N LEU A 99 31.29 31.61 -29.06
CA LEU A 99 30.84 30.46 -28.28
C LEU A 99 29.74 29.62 -28.95
N LEU A 100 29.01 30.17 -29.94
CA LEU A 100 28.00 29.43 -30.70
C LEU A 100 28.37 29.37 -32.18
N ARG A 101 29.16 28.37 -32.54
CA ARG A 101 29.43 28.04 -33.94
C ARG A 101 28.29 27.21 -34.51
N ALA A 102 28.06 27.30 -35.83
CA ALA A 102 27.11 26.44 -36.53
C ALA A 102 27.31 24.94 -36.22
N VAL A 103 28.58 24.53 -36.03
CA VAL A 103 28.98 23.16 -35.65
C VAL A 103 28.43 22.75 -34.29
N ASP A 104 28.27 23.68 -33.34
CA ASP A 104 27.74 23.36 -32.01
C ASP A 104 26.25 23.04 -32.08
N PHE A 105 25.51 23.72 -32.97
CA PHE A 105 24.11 23.39 -33.25
C PHE A 105 23.95 22.05 -33.96
N GLU A 106 24.85 21.73 -34.89
CA GLU A 106 24.87 20.42 -35.55
C GLU A 106 25.20 19.30 -34.55
N LYS A 107 26.19 19.53 -33.66
CA LYS A 107 26.51 18.61 -32.57
C LYS A 107 25.30 18.38 -31.66
N LEU A 108 24.63 19.44 -31.23
CA LEU A 108 23.42 19.32 -30.41
C LEU A 108 22.31 18.54 -31.12
N LYS A 109 22.16 18.73 -32.44
CA LYS A 109 21.19 18.00 -33.24
C LYS A 109 21.52 16.51 -33.32
N ILE A 110 22.79 16.15 -33.48
CA ILE A 110 23.27 14.76 -33.49
C ILE A 110 23.03 14.14 -32.11
N GLU A 111 23.46 14.79 -31.04
CA GLU A 111 23.27 14.30 -29.67
C GLU A 111 21.78 14.07 -29.37
N ASN A 112 20.90 15.01 -29.75
CA ASN A 112 19.47 14.86 -29.56
C ASN A 112 18.89 13.68 -30.38
N GLN A 113 19.38 13.46 -31.60
CA GLN A 113 18.99 12.29 -32.40
C GLN A 113 19.44 10.98 -31.74
N ASP A 114 20.65 10.94 -31.18
CA ASP A 114 21.16 9.76 -30.49
C ASP A 114 20.40 9.48 -29.19
N TYR A 115 20.08 10.52 -28.41
CA TYR A 115 19.22 10.39 -27.23
C TYR A 115 17.81 9.93 -27.59
N ALA A 116 17.23 10.41 -28.69
CA ALA A 116 15.91 9.98 -29.16
C ALA A 116 15.91 8.47 -29.50
N LYS A 117 16.93 7.98 -30.21
CA LYS A 117 17.09 6.54 -30.49
C LYS A 117 17.23 5.73 -29.21
N LEU A 118 18.10 6.16 -28.29
CA LEU A 118 18.30 5.48 -27.01
C LEU A 118 16.99 5.44 -26.20
N LEU A 119 16.22 6.53 -26.20
CA LEU A 119 14.93 6.59 -25.53
C LEU A 119 13.94 5.58 -26.13
N GLU A 120 13.90 5.45 -27.45
CA GLU A 120 13.06 4.49 -28.15
C GLU A 120 13.44 3.04 -27.82
N GLU A 121 14.73 2.71 -27.83
CA GLU A 121 15.24 1.40 -27.40
C GLU A 121 14.86 1.07 -25.95
N LYS A 122 15.01 2.03 -25.03
CA LYS A 122 14.61 1.85 -23.63
C LYS A 122 13.10 1.69 -23.49
N ASN A 123 12.32 2.40 -24.30
CA ASN A 123 10.87 2.29 -24.27
C ASN A 123 10.41 0.90 -24.74
N LEU A 124 11.00 0.36 -25.82
CA LEU A 124 10.77 -1.01 -26.28
C LEU A 124 11.12 -2.03 -25.19
N TYR A 125 12.27 -1.86 -24.53
CA TYR A 125 12.66 -2.72 -23.41
C TYR A 125 11.64 -2.70 -22.27
N VAL A 126 11.12 -1.52 -21.91
CA VAL A 126 10.07 -1.39 -20.88
C VAL A 126 8.77 -2.09 -21.29
N ILE A 127 8.37 -1.98 -22.56
CA ILE A 127 7.20 -2.68 -23.08
C ILE A 127 7.38 -4.20 -22.97
N ASP A 128 8.56 -4.71 -23.32
CA ASP A 128 8.88 -6.14 -23.20
C ASP A 128 8.86 -6.62 -21.74
N MET A 129 9.45 -5.85 -20.83
CA MET A 129 9.41 -6.17 -19.40
C MET A 129 7.98 -6.17 -18.86
N LYS A 130 7.13 -5.21 -19.27
CA LYS A 130 5.71 -5.19 -18.90
C LYS A 130 4.97 -6.42 -19.41
N ARG A 131 5.25 -6.85 -20.64
CA ARG A 131 4.66 -8.07 -21.23
C ARG A 131 5.06 -9.31 -20.43
N ILE A 132 6.35 -9.44 -20.10
CA ILE A 132 6.87 -10.55 -19.29
C ILE A 132 6.24 -10.54 -17.89
N ALA A 133 6.21 -9.39 -17.22
CA ALA A 133 5.59 -9.24 -15.90
C ALA A 133 4.10 -9.61 -15.92
N GLY A 134 3.35 -9.14 -16.93
CA GLY A 134 1.94 -9.49 -17.12
C GLY A 134 1.73 -10.99 -17.33
N TYR A 135 2.57 -11.64 -18.16
CA TYR A 135 2.52 -13.08 -18.39
C TYR A 135 2.74 -13.90 -17.10
N TYR A 136 3.79 -13.57 -16.34
CA TYR A 136 4.08 -14.28 -15.09
C TYR A 136 3.04 -13.99 -14.01
N HIS A 137 2.50 -12.77 -13.96
CA HIS A 137 1.39 -12.43 -13.07
C HIS A 137 0.15 -13.26 -13.38
N LEU A 138 -0.21 -13.41 -14.66
CA LEU A 138 -1.33 -14.26 -15.07
C LEU A 138 -1.12 -15.72 -14.67
N LYS A 139 0.07 -16.29 -14.94
CA LYS A 139 0.43 -17.65 -14.52
C LYS A 139 0.32 -17.82 -13.00
N LEU A 140 0.84 -16.87 -12.23
CA LEU A 140 0.78 -16.90 -10.77
C LEU A 140 -0.67 -16.94 -10.28
N THR A 141 -1.54 -16.10 -10.85
CA THR A 141 -2.97 -16.08 -10.54
C THR A 141 -3.65 -17.40 -10.87
N GLN A 142 -3.35 -18.00 -12.02
CA GLN A 142 -3.86 -19.32 -12.39
C GLN A 142 -3.40 -20.41 -11.41
N HIS A 143 -2.13 -20.41 -10.99
CA HIS A 143 -1.62 -21.35 -10.00
C HIS A 143 -2.27 -21.16 -8.63
N LYS A 144 -2.51 -19.91 -8.22
CA LYS A 144 -3.21 -19.59 -6.98
C LYS A 144 -4.65 -20.13 -6.98
N GLN A 145 -5.39 -19.93 -8.07
CA GLN A 145 -6.74 -20.49 -8.21
C GLN A 145 -6.75 -22.02 -8.13
N LYS A 146 -5.83 -22.69 -8.86
CA LYS A 146 -5.68 -24.15 -8.77
C LYS A 146 -5.37 -24.64 -7.36
N LEU A 147 -4.53 -23.91 -6.62
CA LEU A 147 -4.20 -24.23 -5.24
C LEU A 147 -5.43 -24.07 -4.33
N GLU A 148 -6.20 -23.00 -4.49
CA GLU A 148 -7.45 -22.78 -3.75
C GLU A 148 -8.47 -23.90 -4.01
N ASP A 149 -8.60 -24.35 -5.26
CA ASP A 149 -9.46 -25.48 -5.61
C ASP A 149 -9.00 -26.80 -4.98
N LEU A 150 -7.69 -27.07 -4.99
CA LEU A 150 -7.12 -28.25 -4.33
C LEU A 150 -7.32 -28.18 -2.81
N LEU A 151 -7.17 -27.00 -2.20
CA LEU A 151 -7.43 -26.80 -0.78
C LEU A 151 -8.91 -27.03 -0.42
N ARG A 152 -9.85 -26.58 -1.28
CA ARG A 152 -11.28 -26.88 -1.12
C ARG A 152 -11.53 -28.38 -1.13
N LYS A 153 -11.04 -29.09 -2.15
CA LYS A 153 -11.17 -30.56 -2.26
C LYS A 153 -10.54 -31.28 -1.08
N LEU A 154 -9.35 -30.85 -0.63
CA LEU A 154 -8.69 -31.44 0.54
C LEU A 154 -9.58 -31.31 1.80
N ASN A 155 -10.21 -30.15 1.99
CA ASN A 155 -11.09 -29.93 3.13
C ASN A 155 -12.39 -30.74 3.03
N GLU A 156 -12.95 -30.92 1.83
CA GLU A 156 -14.09 -31.81 1.59
C GLU A 156 -13.74 -33.26 1.93
N VAL A 157 -12.63 -33.78 1.39
CA VAL A 157 -12.16 -35.14 1.68
C VAL A 157 -11.88 -35.33 3.16
N LYS A 158 -11.28 -34.35 3.85
CA LYS A 158 -11.09 -34.41 5.31
C LYS A 158 -12.41 -34.55 6.06
N LYS A 159 -13.45 -33.80 5.67
CA LYS A 159 -14.79 -33.93 6.27
C LYS A 159 -15.40 -35.30 6.00
N GLU A 160 -15.26 -35.80 4.77
CA GLU A 160 -15.72 -37.15 4.42
C GLU A 160 -15.01 -38.23 5.24
N ILE A 161 -13.70 -38.13 5.44
CA ILE A 161 -12.93 -39.06 6.27
C ILE A 161 -13.49 -39.08 7.70
N VAL A 162 -13.73 -37.92 8.30
CA VAL A 162 -14.30 -37.83 9.65
C VAL A 162 -15.69 -38.48 9.69
N SER A 163 -16.57 -38.14 8.74
CA SER A 163 -17.91 -38.74 8.66
C SER A 163 -17.86 -40.26 8.48
N LYS A 164 -16.93 -40.78 7.68
CA LYS A 164 -16.74 -42.22 7.50
C LYS A 164 -16.17 -42.89 8.74
N GLN A 165 -15.28 -42.21 9.46
CA GLN A 165 -14.76 -42.71 10.73
C GLN A 165 -15.86 -42.84 11.78
N ASP A 166 -16.76 -41.85 11.87
CA ASP A 166 -17.92 -41.90 12.76
C ASP A 166 -18.87 -43.05 12.39
N GLN A 167 -19.19 -43.22 11.10
CA GLN A 167 -20.00 -44.34 10.60
C GLN A 167 -19.37 -45.70 10.93
N ILE A 168 -18.05 -45.83 10.80
CA ILE A 168 -17.33 -47.06 11.16
C ILE A 168 -17.48 -47.34 12.66
N GLU A 169 -17.40 -46.32 13.51
CA GLU A 169 -17.52 -46.50 14.95
C GLU A 169 -18.94 -46.92 15.37
N GLU A 170 -19.97 -46.32 14.78
CA GLU A 170 -21.37 -46.74 14.96
C GLU A 170 -21.57 -48.20 14.55
N LEU A 171 -21.10 -48.59 13.37
CA LEU A 171 -21.20 -49.97 12.88
C LEU A 171 -20.44 -50.97 13.77
N LYS A 172 -19.30 -50.60 14.36
CA LYS A 172 -18.61 -51.47 15.33
C LYS A 172 -19.45 -51.72 16.57
N VAL A 173 -20.14 -50.69 17.07
CA VAL A 173 -21.04 -50.83 18.23
C VAL A 173 -22.20 -51.77 17.89
N GLU A 174 -22.85 -51.56 16.75
CA GLU A 174 -23.92 -52.44 16.27
C GLU A 174 -23.44 -53.88 16.08
N HIS A 175 -22.25 -54.06 15.47
CA HIS A 175 -21.65 -55.37 15.26
C HIS A 175 -21.45 -56.10 16.59
N LYS A 176 -20.94 -55.42 17.62
CA LYS A 176 -20.75 -56.00 18.97
C LYS A 176 -22.07 -56.42 19.60
N ILE A 177 -23.13 -55.64 19.43
CA ILE A 177 -24.48 -55.98 19.91
C ILE A 177 -25.02 -57.22 19.20
N ILE A 178 -24.87 -57.29 17.86
CA ILE A 178 -25.29 -58.43 17.05
C ILE A 178 -24.49 -59.68 17.43
N GLU A 179 -23.18 -59.56 17.63
CA GLU A 179 -22.32 -60.68 18.04
C GLU A 179 -22.79 -61.30 19.36
N VAL A 180 -23.13 -60.48 20.35
CA VAL A 180 -23.70 -60.95 21.62
C VAL A 180 -25.05 -61.65 21.41
N LYS A 181 -25.92 -61.09 20.57
CA LYS A 181 -27.22 -61.71 20.25
C LYS A 181 -27.04 -63.08 19.56
N VAL A 182 -26.11 -63.19 18.61
CA VAL A 182 -25.79 -64.43 17.91
C VAL A 182 -25.25 -65.48 18.88
N LYS A 183 -24.31 -65.12 19.77
CA LYS A 183 -23.80 -66.03 20.81
C LYS A 183 -24.93 -66.55 21.71
N ARG A 184 -25.84 -65.67 22.13
CA ARG A 184 -27.01 -66.05 22.95
C ARG A 184 -27.94 -67.00 22.21
N LEU A 185 -28.29 -66.70 20.96
CA LEU A 185 -29.16 -67.55 20.14
C LEU A 185 -28.53 -68.92 19.88
N ASN A 186 -27.22 -68.97 19.61
CA ASN A 186 -26.50 -70.24 19.44
C ASN A 186 -26.50 -71.07 20.74
N LEU A 187 -26.35 -70.44 21.91
CA LEU A 187 -26.47 -71.15 23.18
C LEU A 187 -27.89 -71.71 23.38
N GLN A 188 -28.92 -70.92 23.08
CA GLN A 188 -30.31 -71.38 23.16
C GLN A 188 -30.58 -72.54 22.20
N LEU A 189 -30.06 -72.47 20.97
CA LEU A 189 -30.18 -73.53 19.99
C LEU A 189 -29.49 -74.81 20.47
N ASN A 190 -28.25 -74.71 20.97
CA ASN A 190 -27.53 -75.86 21.52
C ASN A 190 -28.27 -76.48 22.70
N ASN A 191 -28.80 -75.67 23.62
CA ASN A 191 -29.60 -76.16 24.73
C ASN A 191 -30.85 -76.91 24.25
N LEU A 192 -31.55 -76.39 23.23
CA LEU A 192 -32.70 -77.07 22.64
C LEU A 192 -32.30 -78.39 21.95
N LEU A 193 -31.18 -78.43 21.23
CA LEU A 193 -30.66 -79.67 20.65
C LEU A 193 -30.33 -80.69 21.73
N THR A 194 -29.63 -80.30 22.80
CA THR A 194 -29.37 -81.21 23.93
C THR A 194 -30.65 -81.64 24.64
N PHE A 195 -31.66 -80.77 24.73
CA PHE A 195 -32.95 -81.14 25.26
C PHE A 195 -33.64 -82.15 24.35
N MET A 196 -33.62 -81.98 23.03
CA MET A 196 -34.19 -82.95 22.09
C MET A 196 -33.44 -84.29 22.09
N GLU A 197 -32.12 -84.28 22.24
CA GLU A 197 -31.30 -85.50 22.33
C GLU A 197 -31.50 -86.24 23.66
N SER A 198 -31.66 -85.51 24.77
CA SER A 198 -31.87 -86.08 26.11
C SER A 198 -33.34 -86.39 26.43
N HIS A 199 -34.28 -85.75 25.72
CA HIS A 199 -35.71 -85.98 25.88
C HIS A 199 -36.12 -87.19 25.04
N THR A 200 -35.99 -88.37 25.63
CA THR A 200 -36.73 -89.54 25.18
C THR A 200 -38.11 -89.48 25.83
N ALA A 201 -39.17 -89.45 25.03
CA ALA A 201 -40.54 -89.47 25.54
C ALA A 201 -40.71 -90.70 26.47
N PRO A 202 -41.19 -90.53 27.72
CA PRO A 202 -41.39 -91.65 28.63
C PRO A 202 -42.33 -92.69 28.01
N ASP A 203 -42.02 -93.97 28.19
CA ASP A 203 -42.89 -95.05 27.73
C ASP A 203 -44.27 -94.90 28.38
N ILE A 204 -45.35 -95.14 27.62
CA ILE A 204 -46.73 -94.82 28.02
C ILE A 204 -47.07 -95.49 29.36
N LEU A 205 -46.55 -96.69 29.59
CA LEU A 205 -46.75 -97.45 30.81
C LEU A 205 -46.05 -96.81 32.03
N GLU A 206 -44.86 -96.23 31.84
CA GLU A 206 -44.10 -95.54 32.89
C GLU A 206 -44.78 -94.22 33.28
N PHE A 207 -45.36 -93.51 32.31
CA PHE A 207 -46.16 -92.31 32.58
C PHE A 207 -47.43 -92.62 33.38
N VAL A 208 -48.13 -93.72 33.06
CA VAL A 208 -49.34 -94.12 33.80
C VAL A 208 -48.99 -94.55 35.23
N ALA A 209 -47.89 -95.28 35.42
CA ALA A 209 -47.42 -95.69 36.74
C ALA A 209 -47.04 -94.49 37.62
N THR A 210 -46.27 -93.55 37.08
CA THR A 210 -45.88 -92.33 37.81
C THR A 210 -47.07 -91.43 38.14
N GLN A 211 -48.09 -91.40 37.26
CA GLN A 211 -49.34 -90.68 37.53
C GLN A 211 -50.17 -91.35 38.64
N GLU A 212 -50.17 -92.68 38.71
CA GLU A 212 -50.84 -93.42 39.79
C GLU A 212 -50.12 -93.21 41.13
N GLU A 213 -48.78 -93.21 41.15
CA GLU A 213 -47.97 -92.86 42.32
C GLU A 213 -48.25 -91.42 42.79
N TYR A 214 -48.31 -90.46 41.87
CA TYR A 214 -48.66 -89.08 42.19
C TYR A 214 -50.07 -88.99 42.79
N ALA A 215 -51.05 -89.71 42.23
CA ALA A 215 -52.41 -89.75 42.77
C ALA A 215 -52.48 -90.41 44.15
N ALA A 216 -51.70 -91.48 44.39
CA ALA A 216 -51.59 -92.11 45.70
C ALA A 216 -50.94 -91.16 46.72
N LEU A 217 -49.88 -90.47 46.32
CA LEU A 217 -49.18 -89.50 47.16
C LEU A 217 -50.08 -88.29 47.48
N ASP A 218 -50.85 -87.77 46.52
CA ASP A 218 -51.82 -86.70 46.76
C ASP A 218 -52.93 -87.12 47.74
N ARG A 219 -53.42 -88.37 47.65
CA ARG A 219 -54.38 -88.92 48.64
C ARG A 219 -53.77 -88.96 50.04
N THR A 220 -52.53 -89.42 50.18
CA THR A 220 -51.84 -89.47 51.49
C THR A 220 -51.54 -88.07 52.03
N TYR A 221 -51.13 -87.14 51.17
CA TYR A 221 -50.91 -85.74 51.52
C TYR A 221 -52.20 -85.09 52.06
N LYS A 222 -53.32 -85.25 51.34
CA LYS A 222 -54.64 -84.77 51.80
C LYS A 222 -55.06 -85.40 53.12
N LEU A 223 -54.78 -86.68 53.34
CA LEU A 223 -55.11 -87.39 54.59
C LEU A 223 -54.26 -86.88 55.77
N LEU A 224 -52.95 -86.70 55.57
CA LEU A 224 -52.06 -86.11 56.56
C LEU A 224 -52.42 -84.65 56.86
N GLN A 225 -52.81 -83.88 55.85
CA GLN A 225 -53.29 -82.50 56.01
C GLN A 225 -54.57 -82.45 56.85
N ARG A 226 -55.51 -83.37 56.63
CA ARG A 226 -56.72 -83.52 57.46
C ARG A 226 -56.37 -83.91 58.91
N ARG A 227 -55.47 -84.87 59.11
CA ARG A 227 -55.02 -85.33 60.45
C ARG A 227 -54.31 -84.21 61.23
N ARG A 228 -53.46 -83.43 60.54
CA ARG A 228 -52.84 -82.22 61.10
C ARG A 228 -53.88 -81.22 61.56
N ASN A 229 -54.93 -81.00 60.78
CA ASN A 229 -56.00 -80.07 61.15
C ASN A 229 -56.81 -80.59 62.36
N THR A 230 -57.08 -81.89 62.46
CA THR A 230 -57.76 -82.47 63.64
C THR A 230 -56.90 -82.33 64.90
N GLN A 231 -55.60 -82.63 64.82
CA GLN A 231 -54.65 -82.44 65.92
C GLN A 231 -54.58 -80.97 66.34
N ARG A 232 -54.62 -80.03 65.39
CA ARG A 232 -54.67 -78.60 65.68
C ARG A 232 -55.93 -78.21 66.46
N ILE A 233 -57.10 -78.71 66.05
CA ILE A 233 -58.38 -78.44 66.73
C ILE A 233 -58.37 -79.05 68.14
N ILE A 234 -57.90 -80.28 68.31
CA ILE A 234 -57.78 -80.94 69.63
C ILE A 234 -56.86 -80.12 70.55
N TYR A 235 -55.72 -79.66 70.03
CA TYR A 235 -54.78 -78.83 70.79
C TYR A 235 -55.41 -77.48 71.20
N GLU A 236 -56.15 -76.83 70.29
CA GLU A 236 -56.87 -75.59 70.58
C GLU A 236 -57.95 -75.80 71.68
N GLU A 237 -58.69 -76.91 71.65
CA GLU A 237 -59.66 -77.27 72.69
C GLU A 237 -59.00 -77.60 74.04
N TYR A 238 -57.90 -78.38 74.06
CA TYR A 238 -57.12 -78.62 75.28
C TYR A 238 -56.57 -77.30 75.88
N LYS A 239 -56.10 -76.38 75.02
CA LYS A 239 -55.63 -75.06 75.45
C LYS A 239 -56.76 -74.24 76.08
N LYS A 240 -57.98 -74.26 75.51
CA LYS A 240 -59.15 -73.60 76.10
C LYS A 240 -59.52 -74.20 77.47
N GLN A 241 -59.57 -75.53 77.60
CA GLN A 241 -59.88 -76.18 78.88
C GLN A 241 -58.82 -75.90 79.97
N THR A 242 -57.56 -75.75 79.60
CA THR A 242 -56.47 -75.40 80.53
C THR A 242 -56.57 -73.94 80.98
N GLN A 243 -57.05 -73.04 80.12
CA GLN A 243 -57.34 -71.65 80.50
C GLN A 243 -58.59 -71.52 81.38
N VAL A 244 -59.60 -72.37 81.19
CA VAL A 244 -60.76 -72.46 82.09
C VAL A 244 -60.37 -73.02 83.47
N LYS A 245 -59.51 -74.06 83.53
CA LYS A 245 -58.94 -74.56 84.80
C LYS A 245 -57.99 -73.58 85.52
N LYS A 246 -57.32 -72.68 84.78
CA LYS A 246 -56.55 -71.56 85.37
C LYS A 246 -57.47 -70.45 85.91
N LYS A 247 -58.62 -70.17 85.27
CA LYS A 247 -59.62 -69.22 85.79
C LYS A 247 -60.40 -69.75 87.00
N SER A 248 -60.59 -71.07 87.14
CA SER A 248 -61.21 -71.65 88.35
C SER A 248 -60.27 -71.73 89.55
N ARG A 249 -58.94 -71.81 89.36
CA ARG A 249 -57.95 -71.74 90.47
C ARG A 249 -57.67 -70.32 90.98
N ILE A 250 -57.93 -69.29 90.19
CA ILE A 250 -57.77 -67.87 90.60
C ILE A 250 -58.97 -67.39 91.45
N ASN A 251 -60.12 -68.09 91.41
CA ASN A 251 -61.27 -67.79 92.27
C ASN A 251 -61.23 -68.45 93.65
N ASP A 252 -60.33 -69.41 93.89
CA ASP A 252 -60.14 -70.09 95.20
C ASP A 252 -59.00 -69.46 96.05
N GLU A 253 -58.26 -68.46 95.52
CA GLU A 253 -57.21 -67.71 96.24
C GLU A 253 -57.63 -66.27 96.63
N VAL A 254 -58.91 -65.90 96.47
CA VAL A 254 -59.48 -64.58 96.84
C VAL A 254 -60.45 -64.66 98.05
N TYR A 255 -60.59 -65.84 98.67
CA TYR A 255 -61.16 -66.00 100.01
C TYR A 255 -60.11 -66.58 100.97
N ASN A 256 -59.09 -65.78 101.26
CA ASN A 256 -58.28 -65.79 102.50
C ASN A 256 -57.57 -64.45 102.64
#